data_AF-A0A3Q0RSJ6-F1
#
_entry.id   AF-A0A3Q0RSJ6-F1
#
_cell.length_a   1.000
_cell.length_b   1.000
_cell.length_c   1.000
_cell.angle_alpha   90.00
_cell.angle_beta   90.00
_cell.angle_gamma   90.00
#
_symmetry.space_group_name_H-M   'P 1'
#
loop_
_entity.id
_entity.type
_entity.pdbx_description
1 polymer ?
#
loop_
_entity_poly.entity_id
_entity_poly.type
_entity_poly.pdbx_seq_one_letter_code
_entity_poly.pdbx_strand_id
1 'polypeptide(L)'
;LSKGLKGTFASAQLSFQLPPCQLINQTVSLEKEGCPSCHPVETTICSGHCITKDPVIKIPFSNVYQHVCTYRDLSYKTFELPDCPPGVDPTVTYPVALSCHCGRCAMDTSDCTFESLQPDFCMNDIPFYY
;
A
#
# COMPACT_ATOMS: atom_id res chain seq x y z
N LEU A 1 -13.59 60.96 -8.97
CA LEU A 1 -13.15 60.05 -10.06
C LEU A 1 -11.62 59.99 -9.97
N SER A 2 -10.90 58.88 -9.85
CA SER A 2 -11.17 57.45 -9.99
C SER A 2 -10.31 56.71 -8.93
N LYS A 3 -10.83 55.60 -8.40
CA LYS A 3 -10.13 54.68 -7.50
C LYS A 3 -9.06 53.92 -8.30
N GLY A 4 -7.90 53.68 -7.71
CA GLY A 4 -6.87 52.79 -8.25
C GLY A 4 -6.38 51.83 -7.17
N LEU A 5 -7.15 50.77 -6.93
CA LEU A 5 -6.84 49.70 -5.98
C LEU A 5 -5.70 48.85 -6.60
N LYS A 6 -4.46 49.00 -6.12
CA LYS A 6 -3.37 48.09 -6.48
C LYS A 6 -3.56 46.79 -5.71
N GLY A 7 -4.32 45.87 -6.31
CA GLY A 7 -4.43 44.50 -5.84
C GLY A 7 -3.11 43.77 -6.07
N THR A 8 -2.44 43.39 -4.98
CA THR A 8 -1.41 42.36 -5.02
C THR A 8 -2.12 41.03 -5.26
N PHE A 9 -2.03 40.52 -6.48
CA PHE A 9 -2.42 39.15 -6.78
C PHE A 9 -1.42 38.22 -6.09
N ALA A 10 -1.74 37.80 -4.87
CA ALA A 10 -1.12 36.63 -4.27
C ALA A 10 -1.68 35.41 -5.03
N SER A 11 -0.95 34.97 -6.04
CA SER A 11 -1.17 33.67 -6.67
C SER A 11 -0.86 32.58 -5.64
N ALA A 12 -1.86 32.19 -4.86
CA ALA A 12 -1.84 30.95 -4.10
C ALA A 12 -1.92 29.79 -5.11
N GLN A 13 -0.76 29.39 -5.64
CA GLN A 13 -0.64 28.09 -6.29
C GLN A 13 -0.85 27.04 -5.19
N LEU A 14 -2.03 26.44 -5.14
CA LEU A 14 -2.27 25.24 -4.37
C LEU A 14 -1.45 24.12 -5.04
N SER A 15 -0.20 23.97 -4.65
CA SER A 15 0.60 22.81 -5.03
C SER A 15 -0.08 21.57 -4.42
N PHE A 16 -0.71 20.76 -5.27
CA PHE A 16 -1.24 19.45 -4.86
C PHE A 16 -0.05 18.56 -4.51
N GLN A 17 0.42 18.64 -3.27
CA GLN A 17 1.59 17.92 -2.82
C GLN A 17 1.15 16.51 -2.41
N LEU A 18 1.32 15.56 -3.32
CA LEU A 18 1.07 14.16 -3.05
C LEU A 18 2.01 13.67 -1.93
N PRO A 19 1.53 12.86 -0.98
CA PRO A 19 2.38 12.34 0.09
C PRO A 19 3.49 11.48 -0.52
N PRO A 20 4.77 11.71 -0.15
CA PRO A 20 5.86 10.89 -0.64
C PRO A 20 5.75 9.47 -0.08
N CYS A 21 6.45 8.52 -0.71
CA CYS A 21 6.55 7.15 -0.20
C CYS A 21 7.05 7.14 1.24
N GLN A 22 6.22 6.65 2.15
CA GLN A 22 6.47 6.67 3.59
C GLN A 22 5.78 5.49 4.29
N LEU A 23 6.15 5.29 5.55
CA LEU A 23 5.49 4.35 6.44
C LEU A 23 4.13 4.93 6.85
N ILE A 24 3.08 4.12 6.79
CA ILE A 24 1.77 4.46 7.34
C ILE A 24 1.24 3.31 8.20
N ASN A 25 0.40 3.62 9.18
CA ASN A 25 -0.38 2.61 9.88
C ASN A 25 -1.60 2.25 9.03
N GLN A 26 -1.86 0.95 8.90
CA GLN A 26 -2.99 0.43 8.16
C GLN A 26 -3.54 -0.80 8.89
N THR A 27 -4.86 -0.95 8.88
CA THR A 27 -5.52 -2.17 9.34
C THR A 27 -5.45 -3.22 8.25
N VAL A 28 -5.00 -4.41 8.60
CA VAL A 28 -4.95 -5.58 7.72
C VAL A 28 -5.76 -6.70 8.34
N SER A 29 -6.59 -7.36 7.53
CA SER A 29 -7.37 -8.51 7.98
C SER A 29 -6.54 -9.79 7.86
N LEU A 30 -6.31 -10.47 8.98
CA LEU A 30 -5.63 -11.76 9.02
C LEU A 30 -6.65 -12.87 8.83
N GLU A 31 -6.38 -13.77 7.89
CA GLU A 31 -7.19 -14.95 7.62
C GLU A 31 -6.29 -16.19 7.49
N LYS A 32 -6.86 -17.36 7.80
CA LYS A 32 -6.19 -18.65 7.61
C LYS A 32 -7.21 -19.70 7.24
N GLU A 33 -6.89 -20.49 6.21
CA GLU A 33 -7.71 -21.62 5.82
C GLU A 33 -7.94 -22.59 6.99
N GLY A 34 -9.20 -22.96 7.20
CA GLY A 34 -9.62 -23.82 8.31
C GLY A 34 -10.05 -23.07 9.57
N CYS A 35 -9.76 -21.77 9.71
CA CYS A 35 -10.29 -20.94 10.78
C CYS A 35 -11.58 -20.21 10.33
N PRO A 36 -12.58 -20.03 11.22
CA PRO A 36 -13.92 -19.57 10.83
C PRO A 36 -14.05 -18.06 10.61
N SER A 37 -13.11 -17.25 11.11
CA SER A 37 -13.20 -15.80 11.12
C SER A 37 -11.87 -15.14 10.78
N CYS A 38 -11.95 -13.92 10.26
CA CYS A 38 -10.79 -13.06 10.09
C CYS A 38 -10.58 -12.19 11.33
N HIS A 39 -9.35 -11.72 11.53
CA HIS A 39 -9.01 -10.82 12.62
C HIS A 39 -8.28 -9.57 12.11
N PRO A 40 -8.83 -8.35 12.28
CA PRO A 40 -8.15 -7.13 11.88
C PRO A 40 -7.01 -6.80 12.85
N VAL A 41 -5.85 -6.43 12.32
CA VAL A 41 -4.69 -5.98 13.10
C VAL A 41 -4.14 -4.67 12.53
N GLU A 42 -3.71 -3.77 13.40
CA GLU A 42 -3.00 -2.57 12.97
C GLU A 42 -1.51 -2.90 12.76
N THR A 43 -1.01 -2.64 11.55
CA THR A 43 0.39 -2.83 11.17
C THR A 43 0.89 -1.64 10.38
N THR A 44 2.19 -1.56 10.17
CA THR A 44 2.81 -0.54 9.33
C THR A 44 3.02 -1.07 7.91
N ILE A 45 2.62 -0.29 6.91
CA ILE A 45 2.81 -0.59 5.49
C ILE A 45 3.49 0.57 4.74
N CYS A 46 3.88 0.34 3.49
CA CYS A 46 4.42 1.37 2.62
C CYS A 46 3.33 1.95 1.71
N SER A 47 3.18 3.28 1.75
CA SER A 47 2.21 3.99 0.91
C SER A 47 2.72 5.38 0.54
N GLY A 48 2.18 5.94 -0.53
CA GLY A 48 2.56 7.24 -1.07
C GLY A 48 3.17 7.14 -2.46
N HIS A 49 3.82 8.21 -2.89
CA HIS A 49 4.15 8.43 -4.29
C HIS A 49 5.65 8.42 -4.55
N CYS A 50 6.00 7.92 -5.74
CA CYS A 50 7.35 7.91 -6.28
C CYS A 50 7.40 8.68 -7.59
N ILE A 51 8.53 9.32 -7.85
CA ILE A 51 8.74 10.05 -9.11
C ILE A 51 8.96 9.03 -10.22
N THR A 52 8.09 9.04 -11.22
CA THR A 52 8.23 8.24 -12.45
C THR A 52 8.54 9.16 -13.62
N LYS A 53 9.16 8.59 -14.67
CA LYS A 53 9.51 9.31 -15.90
C LYS A 53 9.03 8.48 -17.08
N ASP A 54 8.34 9.12 -18.02
CA ASP A 54 8.05 8.54 -19.33
C ASP A 54 9.11 9.04 -20.33
N PRO A 55 9.91 8.17 -20.96
CA PRO A 55 10.91 8.61 -21.93
C PRO A 55 10.25 9.27 -23.14
N VAL A 56 10.79 10.42 -23.54
CA VAL A 56 10.28 11.19 -24.71
C VAL A 56 10.38 10.38 -26.00
N ILE A 57 11.46 9.60 -26.17
CA ILE A 57 11.67 8.74 -27.33
C ILE A 57 11.34 7.29 -26.92
N LYS A 58 10.29 6.74 -27.54
CA LYS A 58 9.87 5.35 -27.33
C LYS A 58 10.66 4.41 -28.23
N ILE A 59 11.82 3.96 -27.76
CA ILE A 59 12.66 3.00 -28.47
C ILE A 59 12.12 1.58 -28.19
N PRO A 60 11.77 0.80 -29.23
CA PRO A 60 11.39 -0.61 -29.04
C PRO A 60 12.48 -1.36 -28.29
N PHE A 61 12.10 -2.21 -27.33
CA PHE A 61 13.01 -3.01 -26.51
C PHE A 61 13.95 -2.22 -25.57
N SER A 62 13.71 -0.92 -25.36
CA SER A 62 14.41 -0.18 -24.30
C SER A 62 13.92 -0.60 -22.91
N ASN A 63 14.88 -0.80 -21.99
CA ASN A 63 14.57 -1.11 -20.60
C ASN A 63 14.21 0.18 -19.86
N VAL A 64 12.91 0.47 -19.76
CA VAL A 64 12.38 1.55 -18.93
C VAL A 64 11.91 0.95 -17.61
N TYR A 65 12.55 1.36 -16.51
CA TYR A 65 12.13 0.94 -15.17
C TYR A 65 11.30 2.04 -14.53
N GLN A 66 10.14 1.66 -14.00
CA GLN A 66 9.32 2.53 -13.18
C GLN A 66 9.54 2.19 -11.71
N HIS A 67 9.61 3.21 -10.88
CA HIS A 67 9.74 3.06 -9.44
C HIS A 67 8.36 3.16 -8.78
N VAL A 68 8.09 2.22 -7.89
CA VAL A 68 6.90 2.17 -7.04
C VAL A 68 7.31 2.32 -5.56
N CYS A 69 6.37 2.69 -4.71
CA CYS A 69 6.60 2.69 -3.26
C CYS A 69 6.56 1.24 -2.77
N THR A 70 7.67 0.76 -2.22
CA THR A 70 7.80 -0.64 -1.79
C THR A 70 8.64 -0.76 -0.51
N TYR A 71 8.55 -1.92 0.13
CA TYR A 71 9.28 -2.23 1.35
C TYR A 71 10.79 -2.19 1.09
N ARG A 72 11.54 -1.55 1.99
CA ARG A 72 12.99 -1.70 2.04
C ARG A 72 13.36 -2.69 3.13
N ASP A 73 12.93 -2.41 4.35
CA ASP A 73 13.13 -3.26 5.51
C ASP A 73 11.77 -3.69 6.07
N LEU A 74 11.63 -4.98 6.37
CA LEU A 74 10.44 -5.57 6.94
C LEU A 74 10.80 -6.50 8.10
N SER A 75 9.86 -6.65 9.02
CA SER A 75 9.89 -7.70 10.05
C SER A 75 8.61 -8.51 9.96
N TYR A 76 8.62 -9.71 10.53
CA TYR A 76 7.44 -10.56 10.59
C TYR A 76 6.97 -10.68 12.03
N LYS A 77 5.65 -10.63 12.22
CA LYS A 77 4.99 -10.92 13.49
C LYS A 77 4.04 -12.09 13.32
N THR A 78 3.83 -12.81 14.41
CA THR A 78 2.89 -13.92 14.49
C THR A 78 1.67 -13.52 15.32
N PHE A 79 0.51 -14.03 14.93
CA PHE A 79 -0.75 -13.87 15.64
C PHE A 79 -1.49 -15.22 15.65
N GLU A 80 -2.09 -15.58 16.78
CA GLU A 80 -2.91 -16.79 16.89
C GLU A 80 -4.38 -16.41 16.73
N LEU A 81 -5.02 -16.91 15.67
CA LEU A 81 -6.43 -16.69 15.43
C LEU A 81 -7.29 -17.42 16.49
N PRO A 82 -8.33 -16.77 17.03
CA PRO A 82 -9.26 -17.43 17.93
C PRO A 82 -10.15 -18.43 17.19
N ASP A 83 -10.75 -19.36 17.93
CA ASP A 83 -11.83 -20.24 17.47
C ASP A 83 -11.49 -21.19 16.30
N CYS A 84 -10.21 -21.41 16.00
CA CYS A 84 -9.81 -22.42 15.02
C CYS A 84 -10.13 -23.85 15.52
N PRO A 85 -10.63 -24.75 14.66
CA PRO A 85 -10.95 -26.13 15.04
C PRO A 85 -9.71 -26.95 15.48
N PRO A 86 -9.91 -28.02 16.27
CA PRO A 86 -8.82 -28.93 16.64
C PRO A 86 -8.13 -29.53 15.41
N GLY A 87 -6.80 -29.46 15.37
CA GLY A 87 -5.99 -29.97 14.26
C GLY A 87 -5.68 -28.95 13.16
N VAL A 88 -6.24 -27.73 13.24
CA VAL A 88 -5.84 -26.59 12.43
C VAL A 88 -4.82 -25.76 13.22
N ASP A 89 -3.71 -25.38 12.59
CA ASP A 89 -2.76 -24.44 13.20
C ASP A 89 -3.36 -23.03 13.17
N PRO A 90 -3.57 -22.35 14.31
CA PRO A 90 -4.17 -21.01 14.35
C PRO A 90 -3.18 -19.89 13.99
N THR A 91 -1.90 -20.18 13.82
CA THR A 91 -0.85 -19.15 13.73
C THR A 91 -0.77 -18.52 12.33
N VAL A 92 -0.89 -17.21 12.25
CA VAL A 92 -0.69 -16.42 11.02
C VAL A 92 0.56 -15.55 11.18
N THR A 93 1.40 -15.53 10.14
CA THR A 93 2.58 -14.65 10.09
C THR A 93 2.33 -13.52 9.10
N TYR A 94 2.49 -12.27 9.53
CA TYR A 94 2.22 -11.09 8.70
C TYR A 94 3.40 -10.10 8.73
N PRO A 95 3.61 -9.34 7.63
CA PRO A 95 4.69 -8.37 7.54
C PRO A 95 4.38 -7.06 8.29
N VAL A 96 5.44 -6.46 8.82
CA VAL A 96 5.44 -5.13 9.46
C VAL A 96 6.55 -4.33 8.81
N ALA A 97 6.20 -3.27 8.08
CA ALA A 97 7.17 -2.41 7.43
C ALA A 97 8.00 -1.66 8.47
N LEU A 98 9.32 -1.68 8.32
CA LEU A 98 10.24 -0.89 9.13
C LEU A 98 10.72 0.34 8.35
N SER A 99 10.83 0.23 7.03
CA SER A 99 11.18 1.34 6.16
C SER A 99 10.65 1.15 4.73
N CYS A 100 10.44 2.27 4.04
CA CYS A 100 9.92 2.30 2.68
C CYS A 100 10.90 2.99 1.73
N HIS A 101 10.84 2.64 0.45
CA HIS A 101 11.60 3.33 -0.57
C HIS A 101 10.94 3.27 -1.95
N CYS A 102 11.38 4.16 -2.84
CA CYS A 102 11.04 4.10 -4.25
C CYS A 102 12.01 3.15 -4.97
N GLY A 103 11.50 2.02 -5.44
CA GLY A 103 12.30 0.94 -6.02
C GLY A 103 11.54 0.25 -7.15
N ARG A 104 12.20 -0.69 -7.85
CA ARG A 104 11.48 -1.56 -8.78
C ARG A 104 10.61 -2.51 -7.96
N CYS A 105 9.40 -2.80 -8.44
CA CYS A 105 8.55 -3.80 -7.79
C CYS A 105 9.23 -5.19 -7.84
N ALA A 106 9.36 -5.82 -6.67
CA ALA A 106 9.99 -7.12 -6.48
C ALA A 106 8.98 -8.25 -6.77
N MET A 107 8.99 -8.77 -7.99
CA MET A 107 8.00 -9.78 -8.46
C MET A 107 8.14 -11.15 -7.78
N ASP A 108 9.23 -11.40 -7.07
CA ASP A 108 9.48 -12.61 -6.29
C ASP A 108 8.74 -12.62 -4.94
N THR A 109 8.48 -11.43 -4.38
CA THR A 109 7.85 -11.29 -3.04
C THR A 109 6.59 -10.44 -3.04
N SER A 110 6.23 -9.81 -4.16
CA SER A 110 5.11 -8.87 -4.24
C SER A 110 4.36 -9.00 -5.56
N ASP A 111 3.05 -8.83 -5.50
CA ASP A 111 2.20 -8.73 -6.69
C ASP A 111 2.30 -7.32 -7.27
N CYS A 112 2.78 -7.22 -8.50
CA CYS A 112 3.02 -5.94 -9.18
C CYS A 112 1.84 -5.59 -10.09
N THR A 113 0.74 -5.17 -9.48
CA THR A 113 -0.52 -4.78 -10.16
C THR A 113 -0.81 -3.28 -10.00
N PHE A 114 -1.78 -2.78 -10.77
CA PHE A 114 -2.29 -1.41 -10.65
C PHE A 114 -3.23 -1.25 -9.45
N GLU A 115 -4.10 -2.23 -9.23
CA GLU A 115 -5.08 -2.25 -8.14
C GLU A 115 -5.23 -3.67 -7.62
N SER A 116 -5.37 -3.80 -6.30
CA SER A 116 -5.59 -5.05 -5.56
C SER A 116 -6.81 -4.88 -4.65
N LEU A 117 -7.17 -5.96 -3.96
CA LEU A 117 -8.11 -5.91 -2.83
C LEU A 117 -7.60 -4.95 -1.75
N GLN A 118 -8.54 -4.37 -1.01
CA GLN A 118 -8.21 -3.53 0.14
C GLN A 118 -7.47 -4.36 1.22
N PRO A 119 -6.54 -3.78 1.99
CA PRO A 119 -5.75 -4.53 2.99
C PRO A 119 -6.60 -5.14 4.12
N ASP A 120 -7.73 -4.52 4.44
CA ASP A 120 -8.70 -4.97 5.46
C ASP A 120 -9.76 -5.94 4.90
N PHE A 121 -9.62 -6.36 3.65
CA PHE A 121 -10.52 -7.33 3.04
C PHE A 121 -10.42 -8.71 3.69
N CYS A 122 -11.57 -9.36 3.90
CA CYS A 122 -11.69 -10.70 4.46
C CYS A 122 -12.63 -11.54 3.59
N MET A 123 -12.21 -12.75 3.21
CA MET A 123 -13.03 -13.62 2.35
C MET A 123 -14.30 -14.11 3.05
N ASN A 124 -14.27 -14.30 4.37
CA ASN A 124 -15.43 -14.76 5.16
C ASN A 124 -16.58 -13.72 5.22
N ASP A 125 -16.32 -12.45 4.89
CA ASP A 125 -17.35 -11.40 4.85
C ASP A 125 -18.19 -11.47 3.55
N ILE A 126 -17.83 -12.32 2.59
CA ILE A 126 -18.56 -12.47 1.34
C ILE A 126 -19.63 -13.56 1.49
N PRO A 127 -20.94 -13.22 1.46
CA PRO A 127 -22.03 -14.17 1.71
C PRO A 127 -22.23 -15.24 0.60
N PHE A 128 -21.33 -15.35 -0.38
CA PHE A 128 -21.48 -16.21 -1.56
C PHE A 128 -20.25 -17.09 -1.89
N TYR A 129 -19.24 -17.17 -1.03
CA TYR A 129 -18.14 -18.15 -1.18
C TYR A 129 -18.41 -19.41 -0.35
N TYR A 130 -19.35 -20.23 -0.83
CA TYR A 130 -19.53 -21.64 -0.48
C TYR A 130 -19.92 -22.44 -1.72
#